data_AF-A0A0B4S3S2-F1
#
_entry.id   AF-A0A0B4S3S2-F1
#
_cell.length_a   1.000
_cell.length_b   1.000
_cell.length_c   1.000
_cell.angle_alpha   90.00
_cell.angle_beta   90.00
_cell.angle_gamma   90.00
#
_symmetry.space_group_name_H-M   'P 1'
#
loop_
_entity.id
_entity.type
_entity.pdbx_description
1 polymer ?
#
loop_
_entity_poly.entity_id
_entity_poly.type
_entity_poly.pdbx_seq_one_letter_code
_entity_poly.pdbx_strand_id
1 'polypeptide(L)'
;MKLLADGVETGDKLTLTAVNGWKGSFDNLDEYKAGKKIVYTIKEETVGNGYISVVTKTGENTFIVTNTREPEKTFVEGTKTWNDKDNQDGKRPTEITINLLKNGTKIASKKVTKADGWKWKFENLDKYENGKEINYTIAEEKVEGYTTEVKGYNVKNSYTPGKTSLQVTKAWEDKNDQDGVRPNSVTIKLLADGVETGKKLVLTKANNWTGSFTDLDEYKDGKKIVYTIKEEPVGNGYKSVITGNEKEGFVVTNVRTPEQRIPKTGAGSNSALYTVLLGLSGTVIFSVFRRKRKENL
;
A
#
# COMPACT_ATOMS: atom_id res chain seq x y z
N MET A 1 -44.96 -37.33 18.77
CA MET A 1 -45.45 -38.30 17.76
C MET A 1 -46.95 -38.48 17.94
N LYS A 2 -47.71 -38.50 16.84
CA LYS A 2 -49.12 -38.86 16.81
C LYS A 2 -49.30 -40.23 16.18
N LEU A 3 -50.21 -41.03 16.71
CA LEU A 3 -50.62 -42.30 16.13
C LEU A 3 -51.77 -42.09 15.13
N LEU A 4 -51.73 -42.81 14.03
CA LEU A 4 -52.79 -42.87 13.05
C LEU A 4 -53.22 -44.32 12.84
N ALA A 5 -54.52 -44.57 12.84
CA ALA A 5 -55.14 -45.84 12.50
C ALA A 5 -55.86 -45.68 11.16
N ASP A 6 -55.49 -46.48 10.16
CA ASP A 6 -56.03 -46.42 8.79
C ASP A 6 -56.00 -44.99 8.20
N GLY A 7 -54.94 -44.24 8.52
CA GLY A 7 -54.73 -42.86 8.07
C GLY A 7 -55.47 -41.77 8.88
N VAL A 8 -56.20 -42.13 9.93
CA VAL A 8 -56.93 -41.19 10.80
C VAL A 8 -56.22 -41.05 12.15
N GLU A 9 -55.99 -39.82 12.62
CA GLU A 9 -55.39 -39.58 13.94
C GLU A 9 -56.24 -40.21 15.06
N THR A 10 -55.64 -41.00 15.95
CA THR A 10 -56.35 -41.65 17.06
C THR A 10 -56.56 -40.72 18.25
N GLY A 11 -55.77 -39.65 18.33
CA GLY A 11 -55.65 -38.78 19.51
C GLY A 11 -54.48 -39.16 20.42
N ASP A 12 -53.95 -40.38 20.28
CA ASP A 12 -52.81 -40.83 21.08
C ASP A 12 -51.54 -40.09 20.68
N LYS A 13 -50.78 -39.68 21.69
CA LYS A 13 -49.50 -38.99 21.53
C LYS A 13 -48.41 -39.68 22.32
N LEU A 14 -47.23 -39.77 21.70
CA LEU A 14 -46.00 -40.23 22.31
C LEU A 14 -44.97 -39.11 22.27
N THR A 15 -44.45 -38.73 23.44
CA THR A 15 -43.40 -37.73 23.58
C THR A 15 -42.04 -38.42 23.70
N LEU A 16 -41.16 -38.18 22.73
CA LEU A 16 -39.78 -38.66 22.74
C LEU A 16 -38.87 -37.55 23.26
N THR A 17 -37.95 -37.88 24.16
CA THR A 17 -37.04 -36.94 24.80
C THR A 17 -35.67 -37.61 25.02
N ALA A 18 -34.67 -36.82 25.40
CA ALA A 18 -33.39 -37.39 25.83
C ALA A 18 -33.53 -38.38 27.00
N VAL A 19 -34.52 -38.18 27.89
CA VAL A 19 -34.75 -39.02 29.08
C VAL A 19 -35.15 -40.44 28.69
N ASN A 20 -35.97 -40.61 27.66
CA ASN A 20 -36.35 -41.93 27.14
C ASN A 20 -35.44 -42.40 25.99
N GLY A 21 -34.27 -41.78 25.82
CA GLY A 21 -33.33 -42.13 24.78
C GLY A 21 -33.90 -41.99 23.36
N TRP A 22 -34.89 -41.10 23.18
CA TRP A 22 -35.62 -40.90 21.93
C TRP A 22 -36.31 -42.17 21.41
N LYS A 23 -36.78 -43.03 22.33
CA LYS A 23 -37.48 -44.28 22.02
C LYS A 23 -38.76 -44.40 22.84
N GLY A 24 -39.74 -45.12 22.29
CA GLY A 24 -41.01 -45.42 22.96
C GLY A 24 -41.91 -46.26 22.07
N SER A 25 -43.03 -46.70 22.62
CA SER A 25 -44.05 -47.49 21.94
C SER A 25 -45.45 -46.93 22.20
N PHE A 26 -46.37 -47.27 21.30
CA PHE A 26 -47.80 -47.21 21.58
C PHE A 26 -48.22 -48.65 21.88
N ASP A 27 -48.68 -48.88 23.11
CA ASP A 27 -49.02 -50.21 23.59
C ASP A 27 -50.55 -50.40 23.64
N ASN A 28 -51.00 -51.65 23.70
CA ASN A 28 -52.42 -52.03 23.81
C ASN A 28 -53.30 -51.49 22.66
N LEU A 29 -52.79 -51.57 21.43
CA LEU A 29 -53.52 -51.20 20.22
C LEU A 29 -54.36 -52.37 19.70
N ASP A 30 -55.57 -52.08 19.22
CA ASP A 30 -56.42 -53.09 18.57
C ASP A 30 -55.78 -53.59 17.26
N GLU A 31 -55.67 -54.89 17.07
CA GLU A 31 -55.15 -55.41 15.80
C GLU A 31 -56.20 -55.37 14.67
N TYR A 32 -57.49 -55.49 15.02
CA TYR A 32 -58.60 -55.55 14.07
C TYR A 32 -59.75 -54.60 14.46
N LYS A 33 -60.36 -53.97 13.45
CA LYS A 33 -61.59 -53.21 13.58
C LYS A 33 -62.62 -53.71 12.57
N ALA A 34 -63.78 -54.14 13.06
CA ALA A 34 -64.85 -54.73 12.23
C ALA A 34 -64.35 -55.85 11.29
N GLY A 35 -63.46 -56.71 11.79
CA GLY A 35 -62.91 -57.85 11.05
C GLY A 35 -61.80 -57.51 10.04
N LYS A 36 -61.34 -56.26 9.94
CA LYS A 36 -60.22 -55.85 9.08
C LYS A 36 -58.99 -55.49 9.93
N LYS A 37 -57.79 -55.91 9.51
CA LYS A 37 -56.52 -55.57 10.19
C LYS A 37 -56.27 -54.06 10.04
N ILE A 38 -55.96 -53.40 11.16
CA ILE A 38 -55.74 -51.95 11.19
C ILE A 38 -54.32 -51.65 10.70
N VAL A 39 -54.17 -50.65 9.84
CA VAL A 39 -52.87 -50.15 9.41
C VAL A 39 -52.47 -48.97 10.28
N TYR A 40 -51.54 -49.22 11.20
CA TYR A 40 -50.95 -48.16 12.00
C TYR A 40 -49.81 -47.46 11.29
N THR A 41 -49.82 -46.13 11.36
CA THR A 41 -48.72 -45.25 10.95
C THR A 41 -48.52 -44.16 12.01
N ILE A 42 -47.39 -43.47 11.94
CA ILE A 42 -47.10 -42.38 12.86
C ILE A 42 -46.78 -41.10 12.09
N LYS A 43 -47.10 -39.97 12.70
CA LYS A 43 -46.77 -38.63 12.20
C LYS A 43 -46.05 -37.86 13.30
N GLU A 44 -44.96 -37.20 12.96
CA GLU A 44 -44.32 -36.27 13.90
C GLU A 44 -45.04 -34.91 13.86
N GLU A 45 -45.23 -34.28 15.02
CA GLU A 45 -45.66 -32.88 15.07
C GLU A 45 -44.48 -32.00 14.70
N THR A 46 -44.70 -30.94 13.92
CA THR A 46 -43.63 -30.04 13.47
C THR A 46 -42.78 -29.57 14.66
N VAL A 47 -41.51 -29.97 14.68
CA VAL A 47 -40.57 -29.65 15.77
C VAL A 47 -40.00 -28.21 15.69
N GLY A 48 -40.24 -27.50 14.58
CA GLY A 48 -39.80 -26.14 14.36
C GLY A 48 -38.31 -26.03 14.00
N ASN A 49 -37.77 -24.79 14.01
CA ASN A 49 -36.34 -24.49 13.82
C ASN A 49 -35.70 -25.04 12.53
N GLY A 50 -36.49 -25.23 11.47
CA GLY A 50 -35.99 -25.63 10.15
C GLY A 50 -35.62 -27.11 10.01
N TYR A 51 -36.05 -27.98 10.93
CA TYR A 51 -35.93 -29.43 10.76
C TYR A 51 -37.02 -29.96 9.81
N ILE A 52 -36.60 -30.87 8.94
CA ILE A 52 -37.46 -31.66 8.05
C ILE A 52 -37.47 -33.09 8.59
N SER A 53 -38.67 -33.61 8.85
CA SER A 53 -38.86 -34.95 9.38
C SER A 53 -39.25 -35.95 8.29
N VAL A 54 -38.66 -37.13 8.36
CA VAL A 54 -38.98 -38.28 7.52
C VAL A 54 -39.29 -39.47 8.42
N VAL A 55 -40.46 -40.08 8.23
CA VAL A 55 -40.86 -41.31 8.94
C VAL A 55 -40.62 -42.50 8.03
N THR A 56 -39.79 -43.44 8.47
CA THR A 56 -39.45 -44.65 7.74
C THR A 56 -39.94 -45.87 8.53
N LYS A 57 -40.76 -46.71 7.91
CA LYS A 57 -41.13 -48.02 8.48
C LYS A 57 -39.99 -49.01 8.24
N THR A 58 -39.41 -49.55 9.30
CA THR A 58 -38.21 -50.43 9.24
C THR A 58 -38.49 -51.88 9.64
N GLY A 59 -39.68 -52.16 10.16
CA GLY A 59 -40.16 -53.50 10.48
C GLY A 59 -41.69 -53.53 10.48
N GLU A 60 -42.30 -54.67 10.80
CA GLU A 60 -43.76 -54.81 10.79
C GLU A 60 -44.45 -53.76 11.66
N ASN A 61 -43.89 -53.48 12.85
CA ASN A 61 -44.38 -52.50 13.83
C ASN A 61 -43.28 -51.54 14.34
N THR A 62 -42.23 -51.33 13.54
CA THR A 62 -41.10 -50.48 13.92
C THR A 62 -40.94 -49.33 12.95
N PHE A 63 -40.81 -48.12 13.50
CA PHE A 63 -40.63 -46.89 12.75
C PHE A 63 -39.40 -46.15 13.25
N ILE A 64 -38.66 -45.56 12.32
CA ILE A 64 -37.60 -44.59 12.61
C ILE A 64 -38.07 -43.23 12.11
N VAL A 65 -37.96 -42.21 12.95
CA VAL A 65 -38.19 -40.82 12.58
C VAL A 65 -36.83 -40.15 12.48
N THR A 66 -36.51 -39.65 11.29
CA THR A 66 -35.26 -38.95 11.03
C THR A 66 -35.56 -37.47 10.85
N ASN A 67 -35.03 -36.65 11.76
CA ASN A 67 -35.06 -35.20 11.65
C ASN A 67 -33.75 -34.70 11.06
N THR A 68 -33.83 -33.94 9.97
CA THR A 68 -32.65 -33.37 9.28
C THR A 68 -32.76 -31.85 9.21
N ARG A 69 -31.65 -31.15 9.42
CA ARG A 69 -31.56 -29.70 9.23
C ARG A 69 -30.29 -29.39 8.46
N GLU A 70 -30.40 -28.58 7.42
CA GLU A 70 -29.22 -28.08 6.71
C GLU A 70 -28.60 -26.91 7.50
N PRO A 71 -27.29 -26.96 7.84
CA PRO A 71 -26.63 -25.86 8.52
C PRO A 71 -26.65 -24.58 7.68
N GLU A 72 -27.06 -23.46 8.28
CA GLU A 72 -26.97 -22.15 7.62
C GLU A 72 -25.52 -21.84 7.23
N LYS A 73 -25.34 -21.40 5.98
CA LYS A 73 -24.07 -20.96 5.44
C LYS A 73 -23.99 -19.43 5.34
N THR A 74 -22.78 -18.90 5.39
CA THR A 74 -22.46 -17.49 5.23
C THR A 74 -21.19 -17.33 4.39
N PHE A 75 -20.81 -16.08 4.13
CA PHE A 75 -19.56 -15.73 3.46
C PHE A 75 -18.92 -14.51 4.12
N VAL A 76 -17.60 -14.36 3.92
CA VAL A 76 -16.83 -13.20 4.32
C VAL A 76 -16.13 -12.64 3.09
N GLU A 77 -16.37 -11.37 2.79
CA GLU A 77 -15.72 -10.67 1.67
C GLU A 77 -15.16 -9.33 2.10
N GLY A 78 -14.14 -8.89 1.38
CA GLY A 78 -13.40 -7.69 1.70
C GLY A 78 -12.63 -7.13 0.51
N THR A 79 -12.13 -5.92 0.70
CA THR A 79 -11.35 -5.19 -0.30
C THR A 79 -10.07 -4.63 0.29
N LYS A 80 -9.05 -4.51 -0.56
CA LYS A 80 -7.75 -3.96 -0.22
C LYS A 80 -7.59 -2.58 -0.84
N THR A 81 -7.27 -1.61 0.01
CA THR A 81 -6.91 -0.25 -0.38
C THR A 81 -5.42 -0.02 -0.13
N TRP A 82 -4.76 0.65 -1.07
CA TRP A 82 -3.37 1.07 -0.95
C TRP A 82 -3.31 2.59 -0.79
N ASN A 83 -2.60 3.06 0.24
CA ASN A 83 -2.32 4.46 0.52
C ASN A 83 -0.80 4.68 0.42
N ASP A 84 -0.29 4.69 -0.81
CA ASP A 84 1.14 4.68 -1.15
C ASP A 84 1.47 5.60 -2.33
N LYS A 85 0.63 6.64 -2.53
CA LYS A 85 0.67 7.57 -3.67
C LYS A 85 0.78 6.86 -5.02
N ASP A 86 -0.17 5.97 -5.30
CA ASP A 86 -0.21 5.17 -6.53
C ASP A 86 1.09 4.38 -6.80
N ASN A 87 1.66 3.81 -5.73
CA ASN A 87 2.90 3.03 -5.77
C ASN A 87 4.12 3.83 -6.25
N GLN A 88 4.25 5.10 -5.82
CA GLN A 88 5.34 6.02 -6.20
C GLN A 88 6.74 5.37 -6.13
N ASP A 89 7.03 4.65 -5.05
CA ASP A 89 8.34 4.07 -4.78
C ASP A 89 8.49 2.62 -5.32
N GLY A 90 7.48 2.11 -6.02
CA GLY A 90 7.51 0.75 -6.58
C GLY A 90 7.59 -0.36 -5.51
N LYS A 91 7.24 -0.06 -4.26
CA LYS A 91 7.35 -0.99 -3.11
C LYS A 91 6.12 -1.84 -2.87
N ARG A 92 5.00 -1.56 -3.55
CA ARG A 92 3.78 -2.38 -3.43
C ARG A 92 4.08 -3.81 -3.90
N PRO A 93 3.81 -4.83 -3.08
CA PRO A 93 4.00 -6.21 -3.49
C PRO A 93 3.00 -6.59 -4.60
N THR A 94 3.32 -7.65 -5.34
CA THR A 94 2.45 -8.20 -6.39
C THR A 94 1.26 -8.98 -5.81
N GLU A 95 1.41 -9.51 -4.60
CA GLU A 95 0.40 -10.28 -3.87
C GLU A 95 0.43 -9.94 -2.36
N ILE A 96 -0.71 -10.16 -1.70
CA ILE A 96 -0.85 -10.20 -0.24
C ILE A 96 -1.54 -11.50 0.16
N THR A 97 -1.40 -11.90 1.42
CA THR A 97 -2.13 -13.04 1.98
C THR A 97 -3.13 -12.56 3.03
N ILE A 98 -4.42 -12.85 2.80
CA ILE A 98 -5.50 -12.64 3.77
C ILE A 98 -5.81 -13.96 4.47
N ASN A 99 -5.75 -13.98 5.80
CA ASN A 99 -6.12 -15.10 6.64
C ASN A 99 -7.55 -14.92 7.15
N LEU A 100 -8.34 -16.00 7.09
CA LEU A 100 -9.66 -16.08 7.72
C LEU A 100 -9.52 -16.76 9.09
N LEU A 101 -10.04 -16.11 10.12
CA LEU A 101 -10.03 -16.61 11.49
C LEU A 101 -11.47 -16.93 11.91
N LYS A 102 -11.65 -18.13 12.48
CA LYS A 102 -12.87 -18.58 13.14
C LYS A 102 -12.63 -18.54 14.64
N ASN A 103 -13.35 -17.67 15.36
CA ASN A 103 -13.21 -17.49 16.80
C ASN A 103 -11.74 -17.27 17.25
N GLY A 104 -10.96 -16.52 16.45
CA GLY A 104 -9.55 -16.24 16.71
C GLY A 104 -8.55 -17.27 16.19
N THR A 105 -9.00 -18.40 15.64
CA THR A 105 -8.13 -19.43 15.06
C THR A 105 -8.12 -19.34 13.54
N LYS A 106 -6.93 -19.27 12.93
CA LYS A 106 -6.79 -19.30 11.46
C LYS A 106 -7.29 -20.64 10.91
N ILE A 107 -8.23 -20.59 9.97
CA ILE A 107 -8.80 -21.78 9.31
C ILE A 107 -8.56 -21.82 7.80
N ALA A 108 -8.29 -20.68 7.18
CA ALA A 108 -8.02 -20.58 5.76
C ALA A 108 -7.14 -19.36 5.46
N SER A 109 -6.54 -19.35 4.27
CA SER A 109 -5.87 -18.18 3.72
C SER A 109 -6.18 -18.05 2.23
N LYS A 110 -6.05 -16.82 1.71
CA LYS A 110 -6.23 -16.51 0.29
C LYS A 110 -5.16 -15.52 -0.15
N LYS A 111 -4.47 -15.85 -1.24
CA LYS A 111 -3.62 -14.89 -1.95
C LYS A 111 -4.50 -13.95 -2.76
N VAL A 112 -4.20 -12.66 -2.70
CA VAL A 112 -4.94 -11.60 -3.39
C VAL A 112 -3.97 -10.76 -4.18
N THR A 113 -4.28 -10.53 -5.45
CA THR A 113 -3.42 -9.81 -6.40
C THR A 113 -4.16 -8.63 -7.02
N LYS A 114 -3.45 -7.86 -7.84
CA LYS A 114 -4.06 -6.82 -8.69
C LYS A 114 -5.05 -7.40 -9.71
N ALA A 115 -4.82 -8.63 -10.22
CA ALA A 115 -5.71 -9.27 -11.18
C ALA A 115 -7.09 -9.59 -10.58
N ASP A 116 -7.13 -9.86 -9.26
CA ASP A 116 -8.37 -10.03 -8.49
C ASP A 116 -9.08 -8.69 -8.19
N GLY A 117 -8.56 -7.58 -8.70
CA GLY A 117 -9.03 -6.24 -8.37
C GLY A 117 -8.83 -5.88 -6.90
N TRP A 118 -7.89 -6.53 -6.20
CA TRP A 118 -7.67 -6.38 -4.76
C TRP A 118 -8.92 -6.70 -3.92
N LYS A 119 -9.73 -7.67 -4.37
CA LYS A 119 -10.92 -8.16 -3.66
C LYS A 119 -10.78 -9.63 -3.30
N TRP A 120 -11.45 -10.07 -2.23
CA TRP A 120 -11.51 -11.48 -1.85
C TRP A 120 -12.86 -11.84 -1.27
N LYS A 121 -13.13 -13.15 -1.27
CA LYS A 121 -14.32 -13.77 -0.70
C LYS A 121 -13.99 -15.19 -0.24
N PHE A 122 -14.47 -15.54 0.94
CA PHE A 122 -14.53 -16.88 1.51
C PHE A 122 -16.00 -17.27 1.59
N GLU A 123 -16.40 -18.36 0.94
CA GLU A 123 -17.80 -18.80 0.84
C GLU A 123 -18.03 -20.12 1.58
N ASN A 124 -19.29 -20.53 1.69
CA ASN A 124 -19.71 -21.80 2.28
C ASN A 124 -19.23 -21.98 3.74
N LEU A 125 -19.12 -20.87 4.48
CA LEU A 125 -18.74 -20.86 5.88
C LEU A 125 -19.95 -21.22 6.74
N ASP A 126 -19.78 -22.07 7.75
CA ASP A 126 -20.86 -22.33 8.71
C ASP A 126 -21.19 -21.05 9.47
N LYS A 127 -22.48 -20.70 9.59
CA LYS A 127 -22.89 -19.55 10.39
C LYS A 127 -22.90 -19.85 11.89
N TYR A 128 -23.14 -21.10 12.26
CA TYR A 128 -23.25 -21.53 13.65
C TYR A 128 -22.39 -22.76 13.93
N GLU A 129 -21.83 -22.83 15.13
CA GLU A 129 -21.15 -24.00 15.69
C GLU A 129 -21.69 -24.25 17.10
N ASN A 130 -22.14 -25.49 17.37
CA ASN A 130 -22.75 -25.87 18.64
C ASN A 130 -23.90 -24.94 19.09
N GLY A 131 -24.69 -24.46 18.12
CA GLY A 131 -25.82 -23.55 18.36
C GLY A 131 -25.45 -22.09 18.65
N LYS A 132 -24.16 -21.72 18.61
CA LYS A 132 -23.68 -20.33 18.74
C LYS A 132 -23.19 -19.78 17.41
N GLU A 133 -23.44 -18.50 17.16
CA GLU A 133 -22.96 -17.85 15.93
C GLU A 133 -21.43 -17.78 15.93
N ILE A 134 -20.83 -18.10 14.79
CA ILE A 134 -19.38 -18.09 14.63
C ILE A 134 -18.93 -16.65 14.37
N ASN A 135 -17.95 -16.18 15.16
CA ASN A 135 -17.29 -14.91 14.90
C ASN A 135 -16.17 -15.10 13.88
N TYR A 136 -16.39 -14.60 12.66
CA TYR A 136 -15.35 -14.55 11.63
C TYR A 136 -14.64 -13.20 11.61
N THR A 137 -13.31 -13.24 11.62
CA THR A 137 -12.44 -12.07 11.46
C THR A 137 -11.38 -12.35 10.40
N ILE A 138 -10.66 -11.31 9.96
CA ILE A 138 -9.55 -11.45 9.03
C ILE A 138 -8.26 -10.87 9.61
N ALA A 139 -7.14 -11.37 9.13
CA ALA A 139 -5.82 -10.79 9.39
C ALA A 139 -4.99 -10.82 8.10
N GLU A 140 -4.25 -9.75 7.83
CA GLU A 140 -3.28 -9.74 6.74
C GLU A 140 -1.91 -10.20 7.27
N GLU A 141 -1.18 -10.98 6.47
CA GLU A 141 0.23 -11.22 6.75
C GLU A 141 1.06 -9.94 6.56
N LYS A 142 2.13 -9.78 7.34
CA LYS A 142 2.94 -8.56 7.33
C LYS A 142 3.40 -8.23 5.90
N VAL A 143 3.10 -7.02 5.44
CA VAL A 143 3.65 -6.45 4.22
C VAL A 143 4.81 -5.53 4.59
N GLU A 144 6.01 -5.85 4.13
CA GLU A 144 7.23 -5.13 4.53
C GLU A 144 7.18 -3.66 4.12
N GLY A 145 7.53 -2.76 5.05
CA GLY A 145 7.50 -1.31 4.85
C GLY A 145 6.11 -0.65 4.91
N TYR A 146 5.03 -1.43 5.00
CA TYR A 146 3.67 -0.91 5.10
C TYR A 146 3.11 -1.00 6.52
N THR A 147 2.25 -0.05 6.87
CA THR A 147 1.38 -0.12 8.05
C THR A 147 0.00 -0.60 7.63
N THR A 148 -0.48 -1.68 8.25
CA THR A 148 -1.79 -2.29 7.97
C THR A 148 -2.85 -1.79 8.94
N GLU A 149 -4.02 -1.44 8.42
CA GLU A 149 -5.24 -1.10 9.16
C GLU A 149 -6.39 -1.99 8.65
N VAL A 150 -7.12 -2.63 9.58
CA VAL A 150 -8.28 -3.48 9.25
C VAL A 150 -9.55 -2.83 9.79
N LYS A 151 -10.56 -2.63 8.92
CA LYS A 151 -11.90 -2.14 9.30
C LYS A 151 -12.97 -3.11 8.84
N GLY A 152 -13.56 -3.84 9.78
CA GLY A 152 -14.42 -4.99 9.46
C GLY A 152 -13.60 -6.02 8.68
N TYR A 153 -13.94 -6.20 7.40
CA TYR A 153 -13.22 -7.09 6.48
C TYR A 153 -12.40 -6.35 5.42
N ASN A 154 -12.35 -5.01 5.46
CA ASN A 154 -11.52 -4.25 4.54
C ASN A 154 -10.13 -4.02 5.11
N VAL A 155 -9.12 -4.07 4.25
CA VAL A 155 -7.72 -3.87 4.62
C VAL A 155 -7.20 -2.63 3.92
N LYS A 156 -6.53 -1.75 4.65
CA LYS A 156 -5.81 -0.60 4.12
C LYS A 156 -4.34 -0.71 4.50
N ASN A 157 -3.44 -0.69 3.51
CA ASN A 157 -2.02 -0.53 3.79
C ASN A 157 -1.56 0.86 3.42
N SER A 158 -0.81 1.49 4.31
CA SER A 158 -0.20 2.80 4.08
C SER A 158 1.31 2.67 4.01
N TYR A 159 1.90 3.38 3.05
CA TYR A 159 3.35 3.51 2.87
C TYR A 159 3.69 5.00 2.81
N THR A 160 4.74 5.39 3.53
CA THR A 160 5.22 6.77 3.51
C THR A 160 6.48 6.83 2.63
N PRO A 161 6.41 7.48 1.45
CA PRO A 161 7.56 7.59 0.54
C PRO A 161 8.76 8.29 1.17
N GLY A 162 9.96 7.86 0.77
CA GLY A 162 11.21 8.51 1.18
C GLY A 162 11.30 9.96 0.69
N LYS A 163 11.86 10.85 1.52
CA LYS A 163 12.07 12.27 1.21
C LYS A 163 13.55 12.63 1.28
N THR A 164 14.00 13.43 0.33
CA THR A 164 15.37 13.98 0.30
C THR A 164 15.38 15.51 0.24
N SER A 165 16.58 16.08 0.40
CA SER A 165 16.85 17.51 0.23
C SER A 165 18.15 17.72 -0.52
N LEU A 166 18.25 18.83 -1.24
CA LEU A 166 19.41 19.18 -2.07
C LEU A 166 19.94 20.53 -1.64
N GLN A 167 21.19 20.55 -1.16
CA GLN A 167 21.89 21.78 -0.82
C GLN A 167 22.49 22.43 -2.08
N VAL A 168 22.44 23.76 -2.15
CA VAL A 168 23.03 24.55 -3.23
C VAL A 168 23.84 25.71 -2.64
N THR A 169 25.07 25.84 -3.11
CA THR A 169 25.99 26.92 -2.74
C THR A 169 26.41 27.67 -4.00
N LYS A 170 26.46 29.00 -3.92
CA LYS A 170 26.93 29.87 -5.00
C LYS A 170 28.35 30.37 -4.70
N ALA A 171 29.23 30.26 -5.71
CA ALA A 171 30.60 30.74 -5.69
C ALA A 171 30.83 31.76 -6.82
N TRP A 172 31.75 32.70 -6.58
CA TRP A 172 32.08 33.79 -7.50
C TRP A 172 33.58 33.83 -7.79
N GLU A 173 33.96 33.73 -9.06
CA GLU A 173 35.31 33.92 -9.57
C GLU A 173 35.39 35.22 -10.40
N ASP A 174 35.43 36.35 -9.69
CA ASP A 174 35.37 37.71 -10.27
C ASP A 174 36.29 38.71 -9.54
N LYS A 175 37.36 38.21 -8.90
CA LYS A 175 38.32 39.01 -8.11
C LYS A 175 37.64 39.89 -7.05
N ASN A 176 36.71 39.29 -6.31
CA ASN A 176 35.94 39.96 -5.26
C ASN A 176 35.14 41.16 -5.79
N ASP A 177 34.41 40.95 -6.89
CA ASP A 177 33.59 41.97 -7.56
C ASP A 177 34.37 43.23 -7.94
N GLN A 178 35.60 43.07 -8.46
CA GLN A 178 36.51 44.17 -8.84
C GLN A 178 35.83 45.22 -9.76
N ASP A 179 34.95 44.76 -10.62
CA ASP A 179 34.25 45.57 -11.62
C ASP A 179 32.89 46.11 -11.13
N GLY A 180 32.42 45.70 -9.94
CA GLY A 180 31.20 46.21 -9.31
C GLY A 180 29.90 45.89 -10.06
N VAL A 181 29.80 44.72 -10.71
CA VAL A 181 28.58 44.34 -11.47
C VAL A 181 27.96 43.02 -11.00
N ARG A 182 28.51 42.40 -9.95
CA ARG A 182 27.93 41.19 -9.37
C ARG A 182 26.46 41.47 -9.02
N PRO A 183 25.51 40.64 -9.46
CA PRO A 183 24.10 40.85 -9.14
C PRO A 183 23.85 40.69 -7.64
N ASN A 184 22.75 41.27 -7.16
CA ASN A 184 22.33 41.11 -5.77
C ASN A 184 21.74 39.73 -5.46
N SER A 185 21.29 39.01 -6.50
CA SER A 185 20.71 37.68 -6.39
C SER A 185 20.96 36.84 -7.64
N VAL A 186 20.83 35.53 -7.48
CA VAL A 186 20.67 34.58 -8.59
C VAL A 186 19.50 33.65 -8.32
N THR A 187 18.90 33.12 -9.39
CA THR A 187 17.80 32.16 -9.30
C THR A 187 18.25 30.80 -9.81
N ILE A 188 18.15 29.79 -8.96
CA ILE A 188 18.42 28.39 -9.28
C ILE A 188 17.08 27.68 -9.49
N LYS A 189 16.98 26.93 -10.58
CA LYS A 189 15.83 26.07 -10.90
C LYS A 189 16.18 24.61 -10.62
N LEU A 190 15.23 23.87 -10.06
CA LEU A 190 15.35 22.42 -9.85
C LEU A 190 14.76 21.65 -11.04
N LEU A 191 15.50 20.66 -11.51
CA LEU A 191 15.06 19.70 -12.50
C LEU A 191 14.98 18.31 -11.87
N ALA A 192 13.94 17.55 -12.21
CA ALA A 192 13.76 16.14 -11.87
C ALA A 192 13.75 15.34 -13.17
N ASP A 193 14.65 14.38 -13.30
CA ASP A 193 14.84 13.56 -14.52
C ASP A 193 15.00 14.42 -15.79
N GLY A 194 15.72 15.54 -15.65
CA GLY A 194 15.97 16.49 -16.74
C GLY A 194 14.84 17.46 -17.07
N VAL A 195 13.70 17.40 -16.34
CA VAL A 195 12.54 18.27 -16.56
C VAL A 195 12.43 19.31 -15.43
N GLU A 196 12.21 20.59 -15.78
CA GLU A 196 12.01 21.65 -14.77
C GLU A 196 10.78 21.34 -13.88
N THR A 197 10.98 21.37 -12.56
CA THR A 197 9.93 21.08 -11.56
C THR A 197 9.05 22.28 -11.24
N GLY A 198 9.42 23.47 -11.70
CA GLY A 198 8.83 24.75 -11.29
C GLY A 198 9.34 25.29 -9.95
N LYS A 199 10.04 24.47 -9.13
CA LYS A 199 10.67 24.95 -7.89
C LYS A 199 11.89 25.83 -8.21
N LYS A 200 11.98 26.96 -7.51
CA LYS A 200 13.07 27.93 -7.61
C LYS A 200 13.69 28.19 -6.24
N LEU A 201 14.99 28.48 -6.22
CA LEU A 201 15.76 28.88 -5.06
C LEU A 201 16.50 30.17 -5.37
N VAL A 202 16.29 31.21 -4.57
CA VAL A 202 16.95 32.52 -4.73
C VAL A 202 18.13 32.61 -3.76
N LEU A 203 19.34 32.79 -4.30
CA LEU A 203 20.56 32.95 -3.52
C LEU A 203 20.97 34.42 -3.54
N THR A 204 21.38 34.95 -2.40
CA THR A 204 21.73 36.36 -2.19
C THR A 204 22.90 36.48 -1.23
N LYS A 205 23.48 37.68 -1.10
CA LYS A 205 24.47 37.92 -0.04
C LYS A 205 23.89 37.70 1.37
N ALA A 206 22.61 38.01 1.58
CA ALA A 206 21.97 37.92 2.89
C ALA A 206 21.84 36.47 3.41
N ASN A 207 21.64 35.50 2.51
CA ASN A 207 21.64 34.08 2.86
C ASN A 207 23.02 33.42 2.65
N ASN A 208 24.10 34.21 2.67
CA ASN A 208 25.46 33.76 2.44
C ASN A 208 25.63 32.98 1.14
N TRP A 209 24.79 33.26 0.13
CA TRP A 209 24.81 32.58 -1.15
C TRP A 209 24.57 31.06 -1.04
N THR A 210 23.82 30.61 -0.02
CA THR A 210 23.46 29.20 0.19
C THR A 210 21.96 29.01 0.37
N GLY A 211 21.48 27.80 0.09
CA GLY A 211 20.09 27.42 0.29
C GLY A 211 19.83 25.97 -0.10
N SER A 212 18.58 25.53 -0.01
CA SER A 212 18.24 24.12 -0.26
C SER A 212 16.85 23.95 -0.84
N PHE A 213 16.68 22.90 -1.64
CA PHE A 213 15.37 22.35 -1.96
C PHE A 213 15.05 21.23 -0.96
N THR A 214 13.91 21.29 -0.27
CA THR A 214 13.47 20.28 0.70
C THR A 214 12.23 19.52 0.21
N ASP A 215 11.90 18.45 0.93
CA ASP A 215 10.67 17.65 0.76
C ASP A 215 10.51 17.04 -0.64
N LEU A 216 11.65 16.74 -1.27
CA LEU A 216 11.71 16.15 -2.60
C LEU A 216 11.45 14.65 -2.49
N ASP A 217 10.58 14.12 -3.33
CA ASP A 217 10.37 12.67 -3.40
C ASP A 217 11.68 11.99 -3.88
N GLU A 218 12.05 10.87 -3.29
CA GLU A 218 13.25 10.12 -3.71
C GLU A 218 13.01 9.27 -4.96
N TYR A 219 11.77 8.81 -5.15
CA TYR A 219 11.38 7.92 -6.25
C TYR A 219 10.16 8.47 -6.99
N LYS A 220 10.09 8.15 -8.28
CA LYS A 220 8.93 8.37 -9.14
C LYS A 220 8.77 7.13 -10.02
N ASP A 221 7.56 6.58 -10.04
CA ASP A 221 7.21 5.38 -10.81
C ASP A 221 8.17 4.20 -10.56
N GLY A 222 8.61 4.03 -9.31
CA GLY A 222 9.53 2.98 -8.89
C GLY A 222 11.00 3.18 -9.29
N LYS A 223 11.35 4.31 -9.92
CA LYS A 223 12.74 4.68 -10.26
C LYS A 223 13.21 5.81 -9.37
N LYS A 224 14.48 5.77 -8.96
CA LYS A 224 15.07 6.86 -8.20
C LYS A 224 15.13 8.11 -9.09
N ILE A 225 14.58 9.22 -8.61
CA ILE A 225 14.59 10.50 -9.33
C ILE A 225 16.03 11.01 -9.38
N VAL A 226 16.46 11.46 -10.56
CA VAL A 226 17.74 12.16 -10.72
C VAL A 226 17.49 13.65 -10.73
N TYR A 227 17.84 14.31 -9.63
CA TYR A 227 17.77 15.74 -9.49
C TYR A 227 19.04 16.43 -9.99
N THR A 228 18.83 17.48 -10.77
CA THR A 228 19.88 18.40 -11.23
C THR A 228 19.40 19.84 -11.08
N ILE A 229 20.31 20.80 -11.22
CA ILE A 229 19.98 22.22 -11.11
C ILE A 229 20.42 22.99 -12.35
N LYS A 230 19.76 24.12 -12.60
CA LYS A 230 20.09 25.08 -13.65
C LYS A 230 20.02 26.50 -13.09
N GLU A 231 21.03 27.32 -13.36
CA GLU A 231 21.00 28.75 -13.03
C GLU A 231 20.29 29.54 -14.15
N GLU A 232 19.43 30.49 -13.80
CA GLU A 232 18.90 31.47 -14.76
C GLU A 232 20.02 32.41 -15.24
N PRO A 233 20.03 32.84 -16.52
CA PRO A 233 21.08 33.72 -17.04
C PRO A 233 21.27 34.96 -16.17
N VAL A 234 22.50 35.16 -15.68
CA VAL A 234 22.85 36.25 -14.76
C VAL A 234 23.19 37.57 -15.49
N GLY A 235 23.65 37.48 -16.74
CA GLY A 235 24.09 38.64 -17.53
C GLY A 235 25.52 39.09 -17.22
N ASN A 236 25.89 40.28 -17.70
CA ASN A 236 27.17 40.96 -17.45
C ASN A 236 28.44 40.11 -17.71
N GLY A 237 28.40 39.26 -18.74
CA GLY A 237 29.56 38.47 -19.16
C GLY A 237 29.93 37.29 -18.24
N TYR A 238 29.09 36.95 -17.26
CA TYR A 238 29.30 35.78 -16.41
C TYR A 238 28.99 34.47 -17.14
N LYS A 239 29.83 33.46 -16.91
CA LYS A 239 29.60 32.07 -17.32
C LYS A 239 29.48 31.18 -16.09
N SER A 240 28.45 30.33 -16.07
CA SER A 240 28.17 29.42 -14.96
C SER A 240 28.77 28.04 -15.20
N VAL A 241 29.36 27.47 -14.15
CA VAL A 241 29.79 26.07 -14.06
C VAL A 241 29.12 25.45 -12.83
N ILE A 242 28.49 24.28 -13.01
CA ILE A 242 27.81 23.56 -11.93
C ILE A 242 28.59 22.27 -11.64
N THR A 243 28.91 22.04 -10.37
CA THR A 243 29.57 20.82 -9.88
C THR A 243 28.81 20.24 -8.68
N GLY A 244 29.18 19.02 -8.27
CA GLY A 244 28.54 18.32 -7.15
C GLY A 244 27.41 17.39 -7.57
N ASN A 245 26.63 16.93 -6.59
CA ASN A 245 25.56 15.94 -6.77
C ASN A 245 24.58 15.98 -5.59
N GLU A 246 23.53 15.17 -5.63
CA GLU A 246 22.48 15.13 -4.60
C GLU A 246 22.99 14.82 -3.18
N LYS A 247 24.03 14.00 -3.07
CA LYS A 247 24.55 13.53 -1.78
C LYS A 247 25.48 14.56 -1.13
N GLU A 248 26.26 15.26 -1.95
CA GLU A 248 27.27 16.22 -1.51
C GLU A 248 26.79 17.68 -1.57
N GLY A 249 25.65 17.93 -2.24
CA GLY A 249 25.19 19.25 -2.61
C GLY A 249 25.77 19.72 -3.94
N PHE A 250 25.18 20.77 -4.50
CA PHE A 250 25.62 21.41 -5.74
C PHE A 250 26.36 22.72 -5.46
N VAL A 251 27.40 23.00 -6.24
CA VAL A 251 28.09 24.29 -6.24
C VAL A 251 27.94 24.92 -7.61
N VAL A 252 27.45 26.16 -7.64
CA VAL A 252 27.31 26.96 -8.87
C VAL A 252 28.37 28.06 -8.87
N THR A 253 29.37 27.96 -9.73
CA THR A 253 30.46 28.95 -9.83
C THR A 253 30.23 29.85 -11.02
N ASN A 254 30.12 31.17 -10.79
CA ASN A 254 30.11 32.16 -11.86
C ASN A 254 31.49 32.75 -12.05
N VAL A 255 32.04 32.56 -13.25
CA VAL A 255 33.33 33.09 -13.67
C VAL A 255 33.09 34.31 -14.54
N ARG A 256 33.78 35.41 -14.24
CA ARG A 256 33.75 36.61 -15.06
C ARG A 256 34.97 36.68 -15.97
N THR A 257 34.76 36.87 -17.25
CA THR A 257 35.81 37.32 -18.16
C THR A 257 35.80 38.84 -18.21
N PRO A 258 36.89 39.54 -17.83
CA PRO A 258 36.92 41.00 -17.85
C PRO A 258 36.72 41.53 -19.28
N GLU A 259 35.91 42.58 -19.43
CA GLU A 259 35.89 43.34 -20.68
C GLU A 259 37.20 44.13 -20.80
N GLN A 260 37.87 44.06 -21.96
CA GLN A 260 39.04 44.88 -22.23
C GLN A 260 38.64 46.36 -22.20
N ARG A 261 39.09 47.08 -21.16
CA ARG A 261 39.05 48.54 -21.17
C ARG A 261 40.12 49.01 -22.16
N ILE A 262 39.72 49.53 -23.31
CA ILE A 262 40.62 50.32 -24.14
C ILE A 262 40.97 51.57 -23.33
N PRO A 263 42.24 51.83 -22.99
CA PRO A 263 42.60 53.03 -22.25
C PRO A 263 42.20 54.25 -23.09
N LYS A 264 41.45 55.18 -22.50
CA LYS A 264 41.36 56.54 -23.04
C LYS A 264 42.69 57.24 -22.73
N THR A 265 43.69 57.06 -23.58
CA THR A 265 44.84 57.95 -23.58
C THR A 265 44.38 59.31 -24.08
N GLY A 266 44.21 60.26 -23.16
CA GLY A 266 44.03 61.66 -23.49
C GLY A 266 45.34 62.22 -24.05
N ALA A 267 45.54 62.10 -25.35
CA ALA A 267 46.43 62.96 -26.14
C ALA A 267 46.12 62.70 -27.63
N GLY A 268 45.70 63.73 -28.36
CA GLY A 268 45.59 63.66 -29.81
C GLY A 268 46.96 63.47 -30.44
N SER A 269 47.22 62.32 -31.03
CA SER A 269 48.02 62.11 -32.25
C SER A 269 48.26 60.62 -32.48
N ASN A 270 48.38 60.25 -33.75
CA ASN A 270 48.45 58.89 -34.27
C ASN A 270 49.65 58.05 -33.79
N SER A 271 49.45 56.74 -33.92
CA SER A 271 50.42 55.66 -34.18
C SER A 271 51.18 55.06 -33.00
N ALA A 272 50.93 53.77 -32.72
CA ALA A 272 51.90 52.69 -32.85
C ALA A 272 51.29 51.36 -32.34
N LEU A 273 51.57 50.29 -33.09
CA LEU A 273 51.21 48.92 -32.78
C LEU A 273 51.65 48.48 -31.39
N TYR A 274 50.76 47.79 -30.66
CA TYR A 274 51.15 46.83 -29.64
C TYR A 274 50.59 45.46 -29.99
N THR A 275 51.36 44.73 -30.79
CA THR A 275 51.38 43.27 -30.83
C THR A 275 52.12 42.75 -29.61
N VAL A 276 51.45 42.06 -28.67
CA VAL A 276 52.12 41.11 -27.76
C VAL A 276 51.21 39.90 -27.47
N LEU A 277 51.65 38.78 -28.06
CA LEU A 277 51.57 37.35 -27.70
C LEU A 277 50.26 36.73 -27.17
N LEU A 278 49.71 35.86 -28.03
CA LEU A 278 49.06 34.61 -27.65
C LEU A 278 50.03 33.75 -26.81
N GLY A 279 49.67 33.51 -25.55
CA GLY A 279 50.22 32.43 -24.74
C GLY A 279 49.11 31.46 -24.37
N LEU A 280 49.01 30.35 -25.11
CA LEU A 280 48.33 29.15 -24.65
C LEU A 280 49.01 28.64 -23.39
N SER A 281 48.27 28.49 -22.29
CA SER A 281 48.54 27.41 -21.33
C SER A 281 47.24 26.93 -20.70
N GLY A 282 46.70 25.88 -21.32
CA GLY A 282 45.89 24.92 -20.60
C GLY A 282 46.78 24.19 -19.60
N THR A 283 46.59 24.44 -18.32
CA THR A 283 46.97 23.54 -17.23
C THR A 283 45.94 23.68 -16.12
N VAL A 284 44.82 22.97 -16.24
CA VAL A 284 43.98 22.68 -15.09
C VAL A 284 44.73 21.61 -14.28
N ILE A 285 45.35 22.04 -13.20
CA ILE A 285 46.04 21.15 -12.25
C ILE A 285 44.97 20.26 -11.60
N PHE A 286 45.03 18.96 -11.90
CA PHE A 286 44.43 17.90 -11.11
C PHE A 286 45.21 17.78 -9.81
N SER A 287 44.72 18.38 -8.72
CA SER A 287 45.18 18.07 -7.37
C SER A 287 44.20 17.09 -6.72
N VAL A 288 44.62 15.83 -6.75
CA VAL A 288 44.07 14.68 -6.04
C VAL A 288 43.99 14.97 -4.53
N PHE A 289 42.79 15.11 -3.99
CA PHE A 289 42.57 14.94 -2.54
C PHE A 289 42.34 13.45 -2.23
N ARG A 290 43.44 12.70 -2.08
CA ARG A 290 43.43 11.43 -1.35
C ARG A 290 43.24 11.75 0.13
N ARG A 291 42.03 11.59 0.66
CA ARG A 291 41.80 11.58 2.11
C ARG A 291 42.24 10.21 2.66
N LYS A 292 43.39 10.17 3.34
CA LYS A 292 43.83 9.04 4.16
C LYS A 292 42.76 8.73 5.21
N ARG A 293 42.21 7.51 5.20
CA ARG A 293 41.67 6.86 6.42
C ARG A 293 42.87 6.35 7.22
N LYS A 294 43.02 6.81 8.45
CA LYS A 294 43.79 6.09 9.47
C LYS A 294 42.86 5.01 10.02
N GLU A 295 43.26 3.76 9.85
CA GLU A 295 42.85 2.68 10.75
C GLU A 295 43.61 2.88 12.07
N ASN A 296 42.91 2.71 13.18
CA ASN A 296 43.51 2.40 14.47
C ASN A 296 42.79 1.15 15.01
N LEU A 297 43.62 0.29 15.58
CA LEU A 297 43.37 -1.00 16.23
C LEU A 297 42.11 -1.06 17.10
#